data_AF-A0A914QZ70-F1
#
_entry.id   AF-A0A914QZ70-F1
#
_cell.length_a   1.000
_cell.length_b   1.000
_cell.length_c   1.000
_cell.angle_alpha   90.00
_cell.angle_beta   90.00
_cell.angle_gamma   90.00
#
_symmetry.space_group_name_H-M   'P 1'
#
loop_
_entity.id
_entity.type
_entity.pdbx_description
1 polymer ?
#
loop_
_entity_poly.entity_id
_entity_poly.type
_entity_poly.pdbx_seq_one_letter_code
_entity_poly.pdbx_strand_id
1 'polypeptide(L)'
;MIRQFIIAVTEYTGSQVDIVAYSGGVAISRKAILGGACVDTGEELGDRLTGFINTFVAVAGVSYGMETCLTQKGGNLINGVNCNSQYMRDINFPDNRYEGTFSYFIYSDTDEIIGQQCCGHLCPELKNAIGFSRQTNMPHANVILMTEDIQLKMVQHLWKTINQMKI
;
A
#
# COMPACT_ATOMS: atom_id res chain seq x y z
N MET A 1 -9.20 -11.72 7.57
CA MET A 1 -8.07 -12.70 7.63
C MET A 1 -6.72 -12.04 7.84
N ILE A 2 -6.26 -11.11 6.97
CA ILE A 2 -4.96 -10.42 7.11
C ILE A 2 -4.78 -9.78 8.49
N ARG A 3 -5.80 -9.09 9.00
CA ARG A 3 -5.79 -8.47 10.33
C ARG A 3 -5.44 -9.44 11.46
N GLN A 4 -6.11 -10.59 11.49
CA GLN A 4 -5.89 -11.61 12.53
C GLN A 4 -4.50 -12.25 12.39
N PHE A 5 -4.00 -12.38 11.17
CA PHE A 5 -2.65 -12.86 10.94
C PHE A 5 -1.59 -11.88 11.49
N ILE A 6 -1.76 -10.57 11.26
CA ILE A 6 -0.88 -9.55 11.85
C ILE A 6 -0.87 -9.67 13.37
N ILE A 7 -2.06 -9.70 14.00
CA ILE A 7 -2.19 -9.83 15.45
C ILE A 7 -1.48 -11.10 15.94
N ALA A 8 -1.77 -12.25 15.34
CA ALA A 8 -1.18 -13.53 15.73
C ALA A 8 0.35 -13.53 15.65
N VAL A 9 0.95 -12.95 14.59
CA VAL A 9 2.42 -12.86 14.47
C VAL A 9 3.00 -11.90 15.52
N THR A 10 2.37 -10.75 15.74
CA THR A 10 2.83 -9.76 16.74
C THR A 10 2.77 -10.33 18.16
N GLU A 11 1.71 -11.06 18.50
CA GLU A 11 1.56 -11.72 19.80
C GLU A 11 2.54 -12.89 19.96
N TYR A 12 2.73 -13.70 18.91
CA TYR A 12 3.66 -14.83 18.92
C TYR A 12 5.12 -14.38 19.09
N THR A 13 5.52 -13.31 18.40
CA THR A 13 6.89 -12.79 18.44
C THR A 13 7.15 -11.83 19.59
N GLY A 14 6.10 -11.24 20.17
CA GLY A 14 6.22 -10.17 21.16
C GLY A 14 6.84 -8.88 20.59
N SER A 15 6.83 -8.70 19.26
CA SER A 15 7.42 -7.56 18.58
C SER A 15 6.49 -6.95 17.54
N GLN A 16 6.82 -5.73 17.12
CA GLN A 16 6.24 -5.18 15.88
C GLN A 16 6.64 -6.04 14.68
N VAL A 17 5.83 -6.00 13.62
CA VAL A 17 6.08 -6.74 12.37
C VAL A 17 6.36 -5.78 11.22
N ASP A 18 7.10 -6.27 10.24
CA ASP A 18 7.25 -5.62 8.95
C ASP A 18 6.36 -6.29 7.91
N ILE A 19 5.70 -5.50 7.07
CA ILE A 19 4.76 -5.96 6.04
C ILE A 19 5.26 -5.52 4.67
N VAL A 20 5.43 -6.48 3.76
CA VAL A 20 5.59 -6.22 2.33
C VAL A 20 4.32 -6.65 1.64
N ALA A 21 3.59 -5.69 1.07
CA ALA A 21 2.32 -5.92 0.40
C ALA A 21 2.45 -5.61 -1.11
N TYR A 22 1.87 -6.45 -1.95
CA TYR A 22 1.98 -6.35 -3.40
C TYR A 22 0.61 -6.22 -4.08
N SER A 23 0.53 -5.41 -5.13
CA SER A 23 -0.68 -5.29 -5.97
C SER A 23 -1.92 -4.91 -5.14
N GLY A 24 -3.06 -5.58 -5.37
CA GLY A 24 -4.28 -5.41 -4.57
C GLY A 24 -4.12 -5.74 -3.08
N GLY A 25 -3.09 -6.50 -2.70
CA GLY A 25 -2.74 -6.78 -1.31
C GLY A 25 -2.40 -5.52 -0.51
N VAL A 26 -1.97 -4.44 -1.17
CA VAL A 26 -1.71 -3.14 -0.54
C VAL A 26 -3.01 -2.55 0.01
N ALA A 27 -4.05 -2.43 -0.82
CA ALA A 27 -5.37 -1.95 -0.39
C ALA A 27 -5.91 -2.77 0.79
N ILE A 28 -5.89 -4.10 0.66
CA ILE A 28 -6.41 -5.03 1.68
C ILE A 28 -5.65 -4.90 3.01
N SER A 29 -4.32 -4.85 2.95
CA SER A 29 -3.48 -4.72 4.15
C SER A 29 -3.68 -3.36 4.81
N ARG A 30 -3.78 -2.30 4.01
CA ARG A 30 -4.09 -0.94 4.49
C ARG A 30 -5.42 -0.91 5.23
N LYS A 31 -6.49 -1.54 4.72
CA LYS A 31 -7.76 -1.59 5.46
C LYS A 31 -7.65 -2.43 6.74
N ALA A 32 -6.93 -3.56 6.70
CA ALA A 32 -6.70 -4.39 7.89
C ALA A 32 -5.96 -3.64 9.01
N ILE A 33 -4.98 -2.80 8.65
CA ILE A 33 -4.22 -1.97 9.59
C ILE A 33 -5.06 -0.78 10.08
N LEU A 34 -5.82 -0.14 9.18
CA LEU A 34 -6.68 0.99 9.53
C LEU A 34 -7.79 0.61 10.52
N GLY A 35 -8.33 -0.60 10.38
CA GLY A 35 -9.45 -1.04 11.20
C GLY A 35 -10.75 -0.29 10.89
N GLY A 36 -11.59 -0.10 11.90
CA GLY A 36 -12.93 0.46 11.82
C GLY A 36 -13.91 -0.41 11.01
N ALA A 37 -15.03 0.17 10.62
CA ALA A 37 -16.07 -0.50 9.85
C ALA A 37 -15.59 -0.90 8.44
N CYS A 38 -15.85 -2.13 8.01
CA CYS A 38 -15.72 -2.56 6.63
C CYS A 38 -16.64 -1.73 5.72
N VAL A 39 -16.10 -1.26 4.59
CA VAL A 39 -16.77 -0.31 3.72
C VAL A 39 -18.01 -0.90 3.03
N ASP A 40 -17.99 -2.19 2.77
CA ASP A 40 -19.03 -2.94 2.07
C ASP A 40 -20.05 -3.59 3.02
N THR A 41 -19.59 -4.15 4.15
CA THR A 41 -20.46 -4.90 5.08
C THR A 41 -20.81 -4.16 6.36
N GLY A 42 -20.04 -3.13 6.73
CA GLY A 42 -20.16 -2.45 8.03
C GLY A 42 -19.61 -3.26 9.22
N GLU A 43 -19.00 -4.43 8.99
CA GLU A 43 -18.38 -5.23 10.04
C GLU A 43 -17.24 -4.46 10.72
N GLU A 44 -17.23 -4.41 12.05
CA GLU A 44 -16.19 -3.71 12.79
C GLU A 44 -14.92 -4.54 12.89
N LEU A 45 -13.84 -4.06 12.25
CA LEU A 45 -12.52 -4.69 12.36
C LEU A 45 -11.85 -4.37 13.71
N GLY A 46 -12.30 -3.32 14.41
CA GLY A 46 -11.70 -2.83 15.65
C GLY A 46 -10.62 -1.77 15.41
N ASP A 47 -9.82 -1.49 16.43
CA ASP A 47 -8.89 -0.36 16.44
C ASP A 47 -7.74 -0.47 15.42
N ARG A 48 -7.08 0.67 15.16
CA ARG A 48 -5.90 0.72 14.29
C ARG A 48 -4.77 -0.17 14.82
N LEU A 49 -4.12 -0.90 13.92
CA LEU A 49 -2.93 -1.70 14.24
C LEU A 49 -1.61 -0.96 14.06
N THR A 50 -1.63 0.37 13.84
CA THR A 50 -0.42 1.17 13.56
C THR A 50 0.72 0.90 14.55
N GLY A 51 0.41 0.75 15.85
CA GLY A 51 1.41 0.48 16.89
C GLY A 51 2.04 -0.91 16.85
N PHE A 52 1.47 -1.85 16.08
CA PHE A 52 2.00 -3.20 15.89
C PHE A 52 2.84 -3.34 14.62
N ILE A 53 2.87 -2.32 13.75
CA ILE A 53 3.61 -2.35 12.50
C ILE A 53 4.83 -1.45 12.58
N ASN A 54 6.01 -2.04 12.38
CA ASN A 54 7.24 -1.29 12.28
C ASN A 54 7.37 -0.68 10.88
N THR A 55 7.43 -1.50 9.84
CA THR A 55 7.55 -1.06 8.45
C THR A 55 6.44 -1.59 7.56
N PHE A 56 5.89 -0.74 6.70
CA PHE A 56 5.01 -1.13 5.61
C PHE A 56 5.61 -0.77 4.25
N VAL A 57 5.84 -1.75 3.39
CA VAL A 57 6.33 -1.55 2.03
C VAL A 57 5.24 -1.95 1.04
N ALA A 58 4.67 -0.97 0.35
CA ALA A 58 3.77 -1.21 -0.78
C ALA A 58 4.57 -1.40 -2.06
N VAL A 59 4.36 -2.51 -2.77
CA VAL A 59 5.05 -2.82 -4.01
C VAL A 59 4.01 -2.91 -5.13
N ALA A 60 4.12 -2.04 -6.14
CA ALA A 60 3.14 -1.94 -7.23
C ALA A 60 1.69 -1.94 -6.70
N GLY A 61 1.43 -1.11 -5.68
CA GLY A 61 0.21 -1.21 -4.88
C GLY A 61 -1.01 -0.52 -5.47
N VAL A 62 -2.20 -1.04 -5.17
CA VAL A 62 -3.45 -0.31 -5.35
C VAL A 62 -3.65 0.64 -4.15
N SER A 63 -3.32 1.92 -4.30
CA SER A 63 -3.37 2.89 -3.18
C SER A 63 -4.37 4.04 -3.40
N TYR A 64 -4.48 4.51 -4.64
CA TYR A 64 -5.51 5.46 -5.10
C TYR A 64 -6.41 4.85 -6.17
N GLY A 65 -6.43 3.52 -6.31
CA GLY A 65 -7.17 2.80 -7.34
C GLY A 65 -6.27 2.31 -8.47
N MET A 66 -6.88 1.95 -9.59
CA MET A 66 -6.19 1.54 -10.81
C MET A 66 -6.58 2.46 -11.97
N GLU A 67 -5.61 2.87 -12.77
CA GLU A 67 -5.81 3.76 -13.92
C GLU A 67 -6.77 3.12 -14.94
N THR A 68 -6.67 1.80 -15.10
CA THR A 68 -7.49 1.00 -16.01
C THR A 68 -8.90 0.68 -15.46
N CYS A 69 -9.34 1.33 -14.37
CA CYS A 69 -10.64 1.08 -13.75
C CYS A 69 -11.84 1.21 -14.71
N LEU A 70 -11.79 2.13 -15.69
CA LEU A 70 -12.90 2.31 -16.65
C LEU A 70 -12.91 1.25 -17.76
N THR A 71 -11.74 0.69 -18.09
CA THR A 71 -11.57 -0.27 -19.18
C THR A 71 -11.67 -1.72 -18.68
N GLN A 72 -11.27 -2.00 -17.44
CA GLN A 72 -11.44 -3.29 -16.79
C GLN A 72 -12.80 -3.35 -16.08
N LYS A 73 -13.68 -4.27 -16.53
CA LYS A 73 -14.96 -4.55 -15.87
C LYS A 73 -14.71 -5.12 -14.47
N GLY A 74 -14.64 -4.25 -13.47
CA GLY A 74 -14.43 -4.65 -12.08
C GLY A 74 -14.51 -3.50 -11.06
N GLY A 75 -14.29 -2.25 -11.48
CA GLY A 75 -14.41 -1.10 -10.59
C GLY A 75 -15.86 -0.72 -10.28
N ASN A 76 -16.14 -0.40 -9.02
CA ASN A 76 -17.39 0.22 -8.60
C ASN A 76 -17.14 1.25 -7.49
N LEU A 77 -18.18 1.96 -7.06
CA LEU A 77 -18.05 3.00 -6.04
C LEU A 77 -17.87 2.46 -4.61
N ILE A 78 -17.76 1.14 -4.44
CA ILE A 78 -17.55 0.49 -3.15
C ILE A 78 -16.12 -0.02 -3.05
N ASN A 79 -15.60 -0.75 -4.04
CA ASN A 79 -14.34 -1.49 -3.96
C ASN A 79 -13.07 -0.66 -4.20
N GLY A 80 -11.91 -1.24 -3.92
CA GLY A 80 -10.61 -0.56 -4.04
C GLY A 80 -10.11 -0.29 -5.47
N VAL A 81 -10.87 -0.53 -6.54
CA VAL A 81 -10.34 -0.36 -7.91
C VAL A 81 -10.62 1.05 -8.44
N ASN A 82 -11.77 1.62 -8.11
CA ASN A 82 -12.14 2.97 -8.53
C ASN A 82 -11.56 4.02 -7.57
N CYS A 83 -10.85 5.02 -8.11
CA CYS A 83 -10.25 6.09 -7.30
C CYS A 83 -11.28 6.95 -6.55
N ASN A 84 -12.54 6.96 -7.01
CA ASN A 84 -13.67 7.62 -6.34
C ASN A 84 -14.52 6.66 -5.48
N SER A 85 -14.03 5.46 -5.15
CA SER A 85 -14.80 4.53 -4.33
C SER A 85 -14.81 4.93 -2.85
N GLN A 86 -15.80 4.40 -2.12
CA GLN A 86 -15.84 4.51 -0.66
C GLN A 86 -14.59 3.89 -0.03
N TYR A 87 -14.07 2.78 -0.58
CA TYR A 87 -12.86 2.14 -0.06
C TYR A 87 -11.63 3.04 -0.19
N MET A 88 -11.47 3.68 -1.36
CA MET A 88 -10.35 4.59 -1.58
C MET A 88 -10.45 5.85 -0.73
N ARG A 89 -11.67 6.36 -0.51
CA ARG A 89 -11.88 7.45 0.44
C ARG A 89 -11.52 7.03 1.87
N ASP A 90 -11.93 5.85 2.30
CA ASP A 90 -11.71 5.36 3.66
C ASP A 90 -10.21 5.19 3.96
N ILE A 91 -9.48 4.43 3.14
CA ILE A 91 -8.05 4.17 3.38
C ILE A 91 -7.17 5.43 3.22
N ASN A 92 -7.62 6.45 2.48
CA ASN A 92 -6.88 7.70 2.29
C ASN A 92 -7.43 8.87 3.12
N PHE A 93 -8.48 8.64 3.91
CA PHE A 93 -9.05 9.63 4.83
C PHE A 93 -8.05 10.15 5.87
N PRO A 94 -7.23 9.30 6.53
CA PRO A 94 -6.35 9.76 7.60
C PRO A 94 -5.36 10.83 7.14
N ASP A 95 -5.17 11.88 7.94
CA ASP A 95 -4.22 12.95 7.63
C ASP A 95 -2.77 12.62 8.00
N ASN A 96 -2.58 11.60 8.85
CA ASN A 96 -1.27 11.09 9.23
C ASN A 96 -1.10 9.65 8.73
N ARG A 97 0.15 9.26 8.50
CA ARG A 97 0.54 7.87 8.20
C ARG A 97 0.01 6.94 9.29
N TYR A 98 -0.57 5.82 8.87
CA TYR A 98 -1.14 4.83 9.80
C TYR A 98 -0.67 3.40 9.50
N GLU A 99 -0.01 3.19 8.35
CA GLU A 99 0.43 1.89 7.89
C GLU A 99 1.52 1.27 8.77
N GLY A 100 2.23 2.09 9.55
CA GLY A 100 3.22 1.69 10.55
C GLY A 100 4.11 2.85 10.96
N THR A 101 5.12 2.58 11.79
CA THR A 101 6.17 3.57 12.14
C THR A 101 6.81 4.14 10.88
N PHE A 102 7.14 3.25 9.94
CA PHE A 102 7.68 3.56 8.62
C PHE A 102 6.75 3.06 7.53
N SER A 103 6.57 3.84 6.46
CA SER A 103 5.95 3.33 5.24
C SER A 103 6.64 3.84 4.00
N TYR A 104 6.71 2.95 3.00
CA TYR A 104 7.35 3.19 1.72
C TYR A 104 6.50 2.62 0.59
N PHE A 105 6.69 3.13 -0.62
CA PHE A 105 6.13 2.50 -1.80
C PHE A 105 7.15 2.36 -2.94
N ILE A 106 7.04 1.26 -3.67
CA ILE A 106 7.84 0.97 -4.87
C ILE A 106 6.85 0.87 -6.02
N TYR A 107 7.13 1.54 -7.13
CA TYR A 107 6.29 1.48 -8.31
C TYR A 107 7.11 1.54 -9.59
N SER A 108 6.49 1.20 -10.72
CA SER A 108 7.06 1.45 -12.04
C SER A 108 6.20 2.38 -12.86
N ASP A 109 6.83 3.21 -13.69
CA ASP A 109 6.16 4.00 -14.71
C ASP A 109 5.62 3.14 -15.89
N THR A 110 6.07 1.90 -16.03
CA THR A 110 5.55 0.97 -17.05
C THR A 110 4.68 -0.13 -16.47
N ASP A 111 4.16 0.04 -15.25
CA ASP A 111 3.23 -0.92 -14.64
C ASP A 111 1.91 -0.95 -15.43
N GLU A 112 1.72 -2.02 -16.19
CA GLU A 112 0.59 -2.22 -17.10
C GLU A 112 -0.73 -2.58 -16.41
N ILE A 113 -0.70 -2.85 -15.10
CA ILE A 113 -1.86 -3.30 -14.34
C ILE A 113 -2.43 -2.14 -13.51
N ILE A 114 -1.60 -1.54 -12.66
CA ILE A 114 -2.01 -0.44 -11.76
C ILE A 114 -2.10 0.87 -12.53
N GLY A 115 -1.16 1.10 -13.45
CA GLY A 115 -1.00 2.35 -14.17
C GLY A 115 -0.44 3.48 -13.29
N GLN A 116 -0.47 4.69 -13.83
CA GLN A 116 0.14 5.86 -13.20
C GLN A 116 -0.87 6.85 -12.64
N GLN A 117 -1.89 7.26 -13.38
CA GLN A 117 -2.73 8.39 -12.97
C GLN A 117 -4.09 7.96 -12.45
N CYS A 118 -4.36 8.28 -11.18
CA CYS A 118 -5.62 7.97 -10.49
C CYS A 118 -6.17 9.20 -9.77
N CYS A 119 -7.20 9.84 -10.33
CA CYS A 119 -7.90 10.97 -9.69
C CYS A 119 -6.98 12.12 -9.21
N GLY A 120 -5.91 12.45 -9.96
CA GLY A 120 -4.96 13.50 -9.59
C GLY A 120 -3.77 13.02 -8.75
N HIS A 121 -3.73 11.73 -8.42
CA HIS A 121 -2.64 11.09 -7.69
C HIS A 121 -1.92 10.07 -8.55
N LEU A 122 -0.69 9.76 -8.14
CA LEU A 122 -0.03 8.56 -8.63
C LEU A 122 -0.78 7.33 -8.05
N CYS A 123 -1.29 6.42 -8.89
CA CYS A 123 -2.09 5.27 -8.46
C CYS A 123 -1.48 4.45 -7.29
N PRO A 124 -0.17 4.14 -7.30
CA PRO A 124 0.49 3.43 -6.20
C PRO A 124 0.93 4.30 -5.01
N GLU A 125 0.73 5.62 -5.06
CA GLU A 125 1.16 6.54 -4.01
C GLU A 125 0.55 6.20 -2.65
N LEU A 126 1.37 6.16 -1.61
CA LEU A 126 0.91 6.13 -0.22
C LEU A 126 0.92 7.54 0.37
N LYS A 127 -0.26 8.03 0.77
CA LYS A 127 -0.38 9.30 1.50
C LYS A 127 0.50 9.26 2.75
N ASN A 128 1.37 10.26 2.93
CA ASN A 128 2.27 10.40 4.09
C ASN A 128 3.36 9.33 4.24
N ALA A 129 3.69 8.59 3.17
CA ALA A 129 4.86 7.71 3.18
C ALA A 129 6.16 8.49 3.41
N ILE A 130 7.12 7.82 4.05
CA ILE A 130 8.44 8.38 4.34
C ILE A 130 9.27 8.51 3.07
N GLY A 131 9.08 7.60 2.11
CA GLY A 131 9.78 7.65 0.84
C GLY A 131 9.25 6.64 -0.16
N PHE A 132 9.85 6.67 -1.35
CA PHE A 132 9.48 5.77 -2.43
C PHE A 132 10.68 5.39 -3.29
N SER A 133 10.47 4.39 -4.14
CA SER A 133 11.40 4.01 -5.20
C SER A 133 10.67 3.88 -6.52
N ARG A 134 11.06 4.68 -7.53
CA ARG A 134 10.52 4.61 -8.88
C ARG A 134 11.39 3.71 -9.75
N GLN A 135 10.78 2.73 -10.39
CA GLN A 135 11.38 1.84 -11.38
C GLN A 135 10.98 2.26 -12.79
N THR A 136 11.86 1.99 -13.75
CA THR A 136 11.61 2.26 -15.18
C THR A 136 11.67 0.97 -15.97
N ASN A 137 10.78 0.79 -16.96
CA ASN A 137 10.73 -0.40 -17.82
C ASN A 137 10.58 -1.71 -17.04
N MET A 138 9.78 -1.69 -15.98
CA MET A 138 9.50 -2.84 -15.14
C MET A 138 8.00 -3.15 -15.16
N PRO A 139 7.58 -4.25 -15.81
CA PRO A 139 6.19 -4.71 -15.77
C PRO A 139 5.73 -5.05 -14.35
N HIS A 140 4.42 -5.10 -14.12
CA HIS A 140 3.80 -5.26 -12.79
C HIS A 140 4.43 -6.40 -11.95
N ALA A 141 4.51 -7.61 -12.52
CA ALA A 141 5.09 -8.78 -11.86
C ALA A 141 6.58 -8.63 -11.53
N ASN A 142 7.32 -7.87 -12.32
CA ASN A 142 8.74 -7.67 -12.09
C ASN A 142 8.98 -6.67 -10.96
N VAL A 143 8.03 -5.78 -10.64
CA VAL A 143 8.21 -4.84 -9.53
C VAL A 143 8.42 -5.57 -8.22
N ILE A 144 7.68 -6.65 -7.96
CA ILE A 144 7.89 -7.46 -6.74
C ILE A 144 9.14 -8.34 -6.80
N LEU A 145 9.40 -8.98 -7.95
CA LEU A 145 10.50 -9.96 -8.08
C LEU A 145 11.88 -9.31 -8.24
N MET A 146 11.96 -8.14 -8.86
CA MET A 146 13.24 -7.50 -9.21
C MET A 146 13.64 -6.37 -8.25
N THR A 147 12.82 -6.07 -7.24
CA THR A 147 13.11 -5.04 -6.24
C THR A 147 13.29 -5.61 -4.83
N GLU A 148 13.53 -6.91 -4.68
CA GLU A 148 13.72 -7.58 -3.38
C GLU A 148 14.79 -6.89 -2.53
N ASP A 149 15.92 -6.50 -3.12
CA ASP A 149 16.99 -5.75 -2.45
C ASP A 149 16.51 -4.39 -1.92
N ILE A 150 15.61 -3.72 -2.64
CA ILE A 150 15.03 -2.42 -2.24
C ILE A 150 14.04 -2.64 -1.10
N GLN A 151 13.18 -3.66 -1.21
CA GLN A 151 12.23 -4.05 -0.17
C GLN A 151 12.97 -4.37 1.13
N LEU A 152 14.04 -5.16 1.06
CA LEU A 152 14.86 -5.51 2.22
C LEU A 152 15.52 -4.29 2.83
N LYS A 153 16.08 -3.37 2.01
CA LYS A 153 16.66 -2.12 2.51
C LYS A 153 15.63 -1.23 3.21
N MET A 154 14.39 -1.19 2.71
CA MET A 154 13.31 -0.43 3.34
C MET A 154 12.92 -1.03 4.70
N VAL A 155 12.78 -2.35 4.79
CA VAL A 155 12.51 -3.08 6.04
C VAL A 155 13.63 -2.92 7.06
N GLN A 156 14.88 -2.94 6.61
CA GLN A 156 16.06 -2.77 7.47
C GLN A 156 16.40 -1.32 7.81
N HIS A 157 15.58 -0.35 7.38
CA HIS A 157 15.83 1.09 7.56
C HIS A 157 17.15 1.59 6.95
N LEU A 158 17.66 0.86 5.97
CA LEU A 158 18.86 1.19 5.20
C LEU A 158 18.52 1.96 3.92
N TRP A 159 17.24 2.04 3.57
CA TRP A 159 16.77 2.85 2.45
C TRP A 159 16.93 4.33 2.77
N LYS A 160 18.05 4.88 2.32
CA LYS A 160 18.24 6.32 2.23
C LYS A 160 17.56 6.79 0.95
N THR A 161 16.88 7.93 1.00
CA THR A 161 16.47 8.66 -0.19
C THR A 161 17.71 8.87 -1.05
N ILE A 162 17.91 8.01 -2.05
CA ILE A 162 18.96 8.21 -3.05
C ILE A 162 18.49 9.40 -3.88
N ASN A 163 18.89 10.57 -3.42
CA ASN A 163 19.02 11.82 -4.14
C ASN A 163 17.80 12.34 -4.92
N GLN A 164 17.39 13.53 -4.50
CA GLN A 164 17.15 14.67 -5.41
C GLN A 164 18.36 14.92 -6.35
N MET A 165 18.71 13.98 -7.22
CA MET A 165 19.70 14.18 -8.29
C MET A 165 19.22 13.52 -9.59
N LYS A 166 18.40 14.24 -10.34
CA LYS A 166 18.87 15.10 -11.42
C LYS A 166 17.65 15.81 -12.05
N ILE A 167 17.73 17.14 -12.00
CA ILE A 167 17.16 18.18 -12.89
C ILE A 167 16.06 17.70 -13.84
#